data_AF-A0A3Q2P719-F1
#
_entry.id   AF-A0A3Q2P719-F1
#
_cell.length_a   1.000
_cell.length_b   1.000
_cell.length_c   1.000
_cell.angle_alpha   90.00
_cell.angle_beta   90.00
_cell.angle_gamma   90.00
#
_symmetry.space_group_name_H-M   'P 1'
#
loop_
_entity.id
_entity.type
_entity.pdbx_description
1 polymer ?
#
loop_
_entity_poly.entity_id
_entity_poly.type
_entity_poly.pdbx_seq_one_letter_code
_entity_poly.pdbx_strand_id
1 'polypeptide(L)' 'TLSFVGYIHLEPDCAIFEENAMRDDEVFQLAVSDLSLSDDILHSEKITHSIKLIEPNNPFQAVQEGKDCGAV' A
#
# COMPACT_ATOMS: atom_id res chain seq x y z
N THR A 1 12.60 -18.74 -26.67
CA THR A 1 11.33 -18.00 -26.66
C THR A 1 11.20 -17.38 -25.29
N LEU A 2 11.33 -16.06 -25.18
CA LEU A 2 11.04 -15.38 -23.91
C LEU A 2 9.53 -15.50 -23.68
N SER A 3 9.13 -16.29 -22.69
CA SER A 3 7.75 -16.35 -22.23
C SER A 3 7.43 -15.06 -21.48
N PHE A 4 7.14 -14.00 -22.22
CA PHE A 4 6.46 -12.78 -21.74
C PHE A 4 4.99 -13.10 -21.46
N VAL A 5 4.73 -14.07 -20.58
CA VAL A 5 3.42 -14.15 -19.94
C VAL A 5 3.46 -13.08 -18.86
N GLY A 6 2.94 -11.91 -19.22
CA GLY A 6 2.69 -10.81 -18.32
C GLY A 6 1.77 -11.28 -17.21
N TYR A 7 2.38 -11.64 -16.08
CA TYR A 7 1.79 -11.27 -14.82
C TYR A 7 2.03 -9.78 -14.73
N ILE A 8 0.95 -9.00 -14.82
CA ILE A 8 0.98 -7.66 -14.27
C ILE A 8 1.36 -7.90 -12.80
N HIS A 9 2.61 -7.57 -12.47
CA HIS A 9 3.03 -7.42 -11.09
C HIS A 9 2.13 -6.32 -10.56
N LEU A 10 1.03 -6.71 -9.91
CA LEU A 10 0.23 -5.81 -9.11
C LEU A 10 1.20 -5.38 -8.01
N GLU A 11 1.90 -4.26 -8.24
CA GLU A 11 2.68 -3.60 -7.19
C GLU A 11 1.75 -3.49 -5.99
N PRO A 12 2.08 -4.12 -4.85
CA PRO A 12 1.24 -4.04 -3.66
C PRO A 12 1.02 -2.56 -3.34
N ASP A 13 -0.24 -2.15 -3.21
CA ASP A 13 -0.57 -0.80 -2.76
C ASP A 13 0.05 -0.60 -1.37
N CYS A 14 1.09 0.24 -1.34
CA CYS A 14 1.88 0.48 -0.15
C CYS A 14 1.70 1.91 0.33
N ALA A 15 1.33 2.04 1.60
CA ALA A 15 1.36 3.32 2.28
C ALA A 15 2.62 3.41 3.14
N ILE A 16 3.33 4.54 3.04
CA ILE A 16 4.46 4.86 3.92
C ILE A 16 4.07 6.07 4.73
N PHE A 17 4.06 5.91 6.05
CA PHE A 17 3.74 6.97 6.99
C PHE A 17 4.92 7.20 7.94
N GLU A 18 5.11 8.43 8.38
CA GLU A 18 5.98 8.69 9.53
C GLU A 18 5.34 8.11 10.80
N GLU A 19 6.15 7.71 11.78
CA GLU A 19 5.67 7.10 13.03
C GLU A 19 4.70 8.00 13.84
N ASN A 20 4.79 9.31 13.63
CA ASN A 20 3.97 10.32 14.29
C ASN A 20 2.67 10.64 13.52
N ALA A 21 2.49 10.10 12.32
CA ALA A 21 1.35 10.34 11.45
C ALA A 21 0.13 9.47 11.82
N MET A 22 -0.16 9.33 13.11
CA MET A 22 -1.23 8.45 13.61
C MET A 22 -2.60 8.76 13.01
N ARG A 23 -2.87 10.05 12.74
CA ARG A 23 -4.12 10.48 12.13
C ARG A 23 -4.26 10.01 10.68
N ASP A 24 -3.16 9.92 9.95
CA ASP A 24 -3.17 9.47 8.56
C ASP A 24 -3.39 7.95 8.51
N ASP A 25 -2.80 7.19 9.43
CA ASP A 25 -3.08 5.75 9.58
C ASP A 25 -4.56 5.49 9.89
N GLU A 26 -5.14 6.21 10.87
CA GLU A 26 -6.56 6.08 11.23
C GLU A 26 -7.48 6.40 10.04
N VAL A 27 -7.25 7.52 9.35
CA VAL A 27 -8.05 7.93 8.19
C VAL A 27 -7.87 6.95 7.02
N PHE A 28 -6.67 6.42 6.83
CA PHE A 28 -6.38 5.45 5.79
C PHE A 28 -7.13 4.14 6.03
N GLN A 29 -7.10 3.58 7.25
CA GLN A 29 -7.86 2.37 7.58
C GLN A 29 -9.37 2.56 7.41
N LEU A 30 -9.89 3.72 7.82
CA LEU A 30 -11.30 4.06 7.64
C LEU A 30 -11.69 4.10 6.16
N ALA A 31 -10.88 4.76 5.32
CA ALA A 31 -11.14 4.80 3.88
C ALA A 31 -11.07 3.42 3.24
N VAL A 32 -10.10 2.58 3.62
CA VAL A 32 -10.00 1.20 3.13
C VAL A 32 -11.23 0.38 3.55
N SER A 33 -11.68 0.52 4.80
CA SER A 33 -12.88 -0.13 5.31
C SER A 33 -14.13 0.31 4.52
N ASP A 34 -14.31 1.61 4.33
CA ASP A 34 -15.47 2.17 3.61
C ASP A 34 -15.54 1.66 2.17
N LEU A 35 -14.40 1.61 1.47
CA LEU A 35 -14.32 1.09 0.11
C LEU A 35 -14.50 -0.43 0.04
N SER A 36 -13.97 -1.16 1.03
CA SER A 36 -14.10 -2.63 1.10
C SER A 36 -15.52 -3.10 1.44
N LEU A 37 -16.31 -2.25 2.09
CA LEU A 37 -17.73 -2.50 2.39
C LEU A 37 -18.66 -2.08 1.23
N SER A 38 -18.13 -1.38 0.21
CA SER A 38 -18.92 -0.86 -0.90
C SER A 38 -18.91 -1.83 -2.09
N ASP A 39 -19.98 -2.64 -2.18
CA ASP A 39 -20.21 -3.59 -3.28
C ASP A 39 -20.36 -2.92 -4.65
N ASP A 40 -20.60 -1.60 -4.70
CA ASP A 40 -20.72 -0.83 -5.96
C ASP A 40 -19.37 -0.38 -6.52
N ILE A 41 -18.33 -0.30 -5.69
CA ILE A 41 -16.99 0.17 -6.08
C ILE A 41 -16.04 -1.01 -6.28
N LEU A 42 -16.05 -1.96 -5.34
CA LEU A 42 -15.26 -3.18 -5.38
C LEU A 42 -16.20 -4.37 -5.28
N HIS A 43 -16.80 -4.75 -6.41
CA HIS A 43 -17.83 -5.80 -6.47
C HIS A 43 -17.44 -7.12 -5.78
N SER A 44 -16.19 -7.55 -5.87
CA SER A 44 -15.74 -8.85 -5.30
C SER A 44 -14.26 -8.87 -4.92
N GLU A 45 -13.59 -7.71 -4.98
CA GLU A 45 -12.15 -7.60 -4.77
C GLU A 45 -11.89 -6.91 -3.44
N LYS A 46 -11.00 -7.48 -2.63
CA LYS A 46 -10.62 -6.92 -1.35
C LYS A 46 -9.39 -6.06 -1.54
N ILE A 47 -9.40 -4.85 -0.97
CA ILE A 47 -8.18 -4.04 -0.87
C ILE A 47 -7.19 -4.78 0.03
N THR A 48 -6.06 -5.19 -0.55
CA THR A 48 -4.90 -5.72 0.18
C THR A 48 -3.82 -4.67 0.19
N HIS A 49 -3.56 -4.08 1.35
CA HIS A 49 -2.55 -3.04 1.53
C HIS A 49 -1.44 -3.49 2.48
N SER A 50 -0.28 -2.86 2.35
CA SER A 50 0.79 -2.92 3.34
C SER A 50 1.14 -1.51 3.81
N ILE A 51 1.41 -1.36 5.11
CA ILE A 51 1.84 -0.10 5.69
C ILE A 51 3.25 -0.25 6.24
N LYS A 52 4.13 0.67 5.86
CA LYS A 52 5.47 0.81 6.43
C LYS A 52 5.53 2.11 7.21
N LEU A 53 5.94 2.01 8.48
CA LEU A 53 6.19 3.16 9.32
C LEU A 53 7.68 3.51 9.27
N ILE A 54 7.98 4.80 9.07
CA ILE A 54 9.36 5.30 8.98
C ILE A 54 9.64 6.33 10.07
N GLU A 55 10.93 6.50 10.38
CA GLU A 55 11.38 7.58 11.24
C GLU A 55 11.16 8.95 10.57
N PRO A 56 10.76 9.98 11.33
CA PRO A 56 10.55 11.31 10.78
C PRO A 56 11.84 11.89 10.19
N ASN A 57 11.74 12.59 9.06
CA ASN A 57 12.89 13.19 8.36
C ASN A 57 13.98 12.20 7.92
N ASN A 58 13.67 10.92 7.73
CA ASN A 58 14.60 9.93 7.19
C ASN A 58 14.28 9.59 5.72
N PRO A 59 14.73 10.41 4.75
CA PRO A 59 14.39 10.20 3.34
C PRO A 59 15.00 8.92 2.75
N PHE A 60 16.10 8.40 3.32
CA PHE A 60 16.70 7.16 2.84
C PHE A 60 15.86 5.94 3.22
N GLN A 61 15.30 5.91 4.43
CA GLN A 61 14.38 4.85 4.84
C GLN A 61 13.10 4.89 4.00
N ALA A 62 12.55 6.07 3.72
CA ALA A 62 11.38 6.21 2.84
C ALA A 62 11.62 5.58 1.45
N VAL A 63 12.80 5.83 0.86
CA VAL A 63 13.18 5.23 -0.43
C VAL A 63 13.40 3.73 -0.33
N GLN A 64 13.94 3.24 0.78
CA GLN A 64 14.17 1.81 1.01
C GLN A 64 12.85 1.05 1.16
N GLU A 65 11.98 1.51 2.06
CA GLU A 65 10.67 0.89 2.31
C GLU A 65 9.78 0.98 1.06
N GLY A 66 9.85 2.07 0.31
CA GLY A 66 9.12 2.19 -0.97
C GLY A 66 9.59 1.22 -2.05
N LYS A 67 10.88 0.85 -2.04
CA LYS A 67 11.40 -0.19 -2.94
C LYS A 67 11.05 -1.60 -2.46
N ASP A 68 11.12 -1.82 -1.14
CA ASP A 68 10.76 -3.11 -0.52
C ASP A 68 9.28 -3.44 -0.76
N CYS A 69 8.41 -2.44 -0.66
CA CYS A 69 6.98 -2.63 -0.87
C CYS A 69 6.59 -3.02 -2.30
N GLY A 70 7.41 -2.70 -3.30
CA GLY A 70 7.20 -3.07 -4.70
C GLY A 70 7.92 -4.36 -5.12
N ALA A 71 8.72 -4.98 -4.24
CA ALA A 71 9.61 -6.08 -4.58
C ALA A 71 9.17 -7.41 -3.94
N VAL A 72 8.20 -8.09 -4.56
CA VAL A 72 7.95 -9.53 -4.32
C VAL A 72 7.85 -10.27 -5.64
#